data_AF-A0A3D9CHN1-F1
#
_entry.id   AF-A0A3D9CHN1-F1
#
_cell.length_a   1.000
_cell.length_b   1.000
_cell.length_c   1.000
_cell.angle_alpha   90.00
_cell.angle_beta   90.00
_cell.angle_gamma   90.00
#
_symmetry.space_group_name_H-M   'P 1'
#
loop_
_entity.id
_entity.type
_entity.pdbx_description
1 polymer ?
#
loop_
_entity_poly.entity_id
_entity_poly.type
_entity_poly.pdbx_seq_one_letter_code
_entity_poly.pdbx_strand_id
1 'polypeptide(L)' 'AVFAHGENASLLHGGIEVFLHHMAALVLVSVFTFFGSLLLYKVTNAIITLRVSEESEDIGLDLSQHQESFN' A
#
# COMPACT_ATOMS: atom_id res chain seq x y z
N ALA A 1 19.68 7.76 -4.50
CA ALA A 1 19.86 6.61 -5.42
C ALA A 1 20.57 6.97 -6.74
N VAL A 2 20.03 7.86 -7.60
CA VAL A 2 20.51 8.00 -9.00
C VAL A 2 21.39 9.25 -9.27
N PHE A 3 20.99 10.43 -8.80
CA PHE A 3 21.60 11.72 -9.21
C PHE A 3 22.38 12.46 -8.11
N ALA A 4 22.55 11.87 -6.93
CA ALA A 4 23.22 12.55 -5.83
C ALA A 4 24.70 12.78 -6.15
N HIS A 5 25.15 14.04 -6.05
CA HIS A 5 26.51 14.45 -6.38
C HIS A 5 27.49 14.06 -5.26
N GLY A 6 28.72 13.70 -5.65
CA GLY A 6 29.78 13.23 -4.75
C GLY A 6 30.36 11.90 -5.21
N GLU A 7 31.62 11.64 -4.88
CA GLU A 7 32.27 10.37 -5.22
C GLU A 7 31.52 9.20 -4.57
N ASN A 8 31.10 8.22 -5.39
CA ASN A 8 30.31 7.05 -4.98
C ASN A 8 28.96 7.37 -4.31
N ALA A 9 28.43 8.59 -4.47
CA ALA A 9 27.21 9.02 -3.78
C ALA A 9 25.92 8.48 -4.41
N SER A 10 25.94 8.08 -5.68
CA SER A 10 24.77 7.58 -6.41
C SER A 10 25.16 6.83 -7.70
N LEU A 11 24.18 6.19 -8.35
CA LEU A 11 24.39 5.38 -9.55
C LEU A 11 25.18 6.11 -10.65
N LEU A 12 24.80 7.35 -10.99
CA LEU A 12 25.47 8.12 -12.04
C LEU A 12 26.81 8.74 -11.59
N HIS A 13 27.16 8.58 -10.33
CA HIS A 13 28.40 9.10 -9.74
C HIS A 13 29.27 7.95 -9.17
N GLY A 14 29.17 6.74 -9.74
CA GLY A 14 30.00 5.57 -9.39
C GLY A 14 29.50 4.74 -8.21
N GLY A 15 28.49 5.22 -7.47
CA GLY A 15 27.94 4.58 -6.26
C GLY A 15 26.94 3.46 -6.55
N ILE A 16 27.37 2.40 -7.24
CA ILE A 16 26.52 1.25 -7.58
C ILE A 16 26.00 0.56 -6.30
N GLU A 17 26.85 0.38 -5.30
CA GLU A 17 26.47 -0.24 -4.03
C GLU A 17 25.36 0.55 -3.32
N VAL A 18 25.47 1.89 -3.26
CA VAL A 18 24.45 2.77 -2.68
C VAL A 18 23.13 2.63 -3.43
N PHE A 19 23.16 2.57 -4.76
CA PHE A 19 21.96 2.36 -5.57
C PHE A 19 21.30 1.00 -5.28
N LEU A 20 22.08 -0.07 -5.20
CA LEU A 20 21.57 -1.41 -4.89
C LEU A 20 20.93 -1.49 -3.50
N HIS A 21 21.49 -0.81 -2.49
CA HIS A 21 20.86 -0.70 -1.17
C HIS A 21 19.47 -0.05 -1.23
N HIS A 22 19.29 1.00 -2.06
CA HIS A 22 17.97 1.62 -2.23
C HIS A 22 16.98 0.68 -2.92
N MET A 23 17.44 -0.10 -3.92
CA MET A 23 16.59 -1.08 -4.60
C MET A 23 16.20 -2.24 -3.66
N ALA A 24 17.13 -2.73 -2.84
CA ALA A 24 16.86 -3.72 -1.83
C ALA A 24 15.84 -3.21 -0.80
N ALA A 25 16.02 -1.97 -0.31
CA ALA A 25 15.08 -1.34 0.60
C ALA A 25 13.68 -1.20 -0.03
N LEU A 26 13.61 -0.76 -1.29
CA LEU A 26 12.34 -0.66 -2.03
C LEU A 26 11.64 -2.01 -2.11
N VAL A 27 12.33 -3.06 -2.58
CA VAL A 27 11.76 -4.40 -2.71
C VAL A 27 11.29 -4.92 -1.35
N LEU A 28 12.11 -4.77 -0.30
CA LEU A 28 11.78 -5.23 1.04
C LEU A 28 10.52 -4.53 1.56
N VAL A 29 10.46 -3.20 1.47
CA VAL A 29 9.29 -2.43 1.95
C VAL A 29 8.06 -2.75 1.11
N SER A 30 8.18 -2.90 -0.21
CA SER A 30 7.06 -3.27 -1.08
C SER A 30 6.51 -4.65 -0.73
N VAL A 31 7.37 -5.66 -0.56
CA VAL A 31 6.96 -7.02 -0.17
C VAL A 31 6.32 -7.00 1.21
N PHE A 32 6.98 -6.35 2.18
CA PHE A 32 6.47 -6.25 3.55
C PHE A 32 5.09 -5.58 3.60
N THR A 33 4.91 -4.44 2.94
CA THR A 33 3.64 -3.69 2.98
C THR A 33 2.54 -4.41 2.18
N PHE A 34 2.85 -5.00 1.03
CA PHE A 34 1.89 -5.75 0.23
C PHE A 34 1.39 -7.00 0.96
N PHE A 35 2.28 -7.88 1.41
CA PHE A 35 1.86 -9.11 2.08
C PHE A 35 1.37 -8.86 3.50
N GLY A 36 1.95 -7.87 4.19
CA GLY A 36 1.48 -7.44 5.51
C GLY A 36 0.06 -6.91 5.46
N SER A 37 -0.26 -6.01 4.51
CA SER A 37 -1.64 -5.53 4.33
C SER A 37 -2.59 -6.66 3.90
N LEU A 38 -2.17 -7.53 2.98
CA LEU A 38 -2.99 -8.68 2.56
C LEU A 38 -3.32 -9.60 3.74
N LEU A 39 -2.34 -9.89 4.61
CA LEU A 39 -2.55 -10.68 5.81
C LEU A 39 -3.53 -10.00 6.75
N LEU A 40 -3.34 -8.70 7.02
CA LEU A 40 -4.24 -7.91 7.87
C LEU A 40 -5.66 -7.91 7.32
N TYR A 41 -5.85 -7.63 6.02
CA TYR A 41 -7.18 -7.64 5.40
C TYR A 41 -7.85 -9.01 5.50
N LYS A 42 -7.10 -10.10 5.27
CA LYS A 42 -7.64 -11.46 5.40
C LYS A 42 -8.05 -11.79 6.84
N VAL A 43 -7.19 -11.49 7.81
CA VAL A 43 -7.46 -11.74 9.24
C VAL A 43 -8.65 -10.92 9.69
N THR A 44 -8.67 -9.62 9.39
CA THR A 44 -9.78 -8.75 9.76
C THR A 44 -11.08 -9.23 9.11
N ASN A 45 -11.08 -9.52 7.80
CA ASN A 45 -12.28 -10.01 7.11
C ASN A 45 -12.79 -11.37 7.63
N ALA A 46 -11.92 -12.20 8.21
CA ALA A 46 -12.32 -13.45 8.84
C ALA A 46 -12.98 -13.25 10.22
N ILE A 47 -12.67 -12.14 10.91
CA ILE A 47 -13.26 -11.78 12.20
C ILE A 47 -14.55 -10.97 12.00
N ILE A 48 -14.46 -9.91 11.18
CA ILE A 48 -15.56 -9.03 10.79
C ILE A 48 -15.44 -8.75 9.30
N THR A 49 -16.49 -9.07 8.53
CA THR A 49 -16.49 -8.87 7.08
C THR A 49 -16.21 -7.39 6.76
N LEU A 50 -15.17 -7.14 5.97
CA LEU A 50 -14.72 -5.77 5.65
C LEU A 50 -15.56 -5.11 4.55
N ARG A 51 -16.14 -5.91 3.64
CA ARG A 51 -16.98 -5.42 2.55
C ARG A 51 -18.45 -5.52 2.96
N VAL A 52 -19.24 -4.52 2.58
CA VAL A 52 -20.70 -4.57 2.69
C VAL A 52 -21.29 -5.62 1.74
N SER A 53 -22.58 -5.94 1.90
CA SER A 53 -23.29 -6.82 0.95
C SER A 53 -23.45 -6.13 -0.42
N GLU A 54 -23.57 -6.91 -1.49
CA GLU A 54 -23.81 -6.37 -2.84
C GLU A 54 -25.06 -5.49 -2.90
N GLU A 55 -26.15 -5.90 -2.23
CA GLU A 55 -27.38 -5.10 -2.12
C GLU A 55 -27.13 -3.74 -1.43
N SER A 56 -26.35 -3.73 -0.34
CA SER A 56 -25.99 -2.48 0.34
C SER A 56 -25.08 -1.58 -0.51
N GLU A 57 -24.20 -2.17 -1.32
CA GLU A 57 -23.35 -1.44 -2.26
C GLU A 57 -24.18 -0.81 -3.38
N ASP A 58 -25.16 -1.55 -3.92
CA ASP A 58 -26.09 -1.07 -4.96
C ASP A 58 -27.03 0.04 -4.48
N ILE A 59 -27.53 -0.06 -3.24
CA ILE A 59 -28.35 0.99 -2.60
C ILE A 59 -27.53 2.26 -2.32
N GLY A 60 -26.21 2.13 -2.14
CA GLY A 60 -25.29 3.20 -1.75
C GLY A 60 -25.01 3.21 -0.24
N LEU A 61 -23.79 3.61 0.14
CA LEU A 61 -23.33 3.54 1.53
C LEU A 61 -23.99 4.60 2.42
N ASP A 62 -24.29 5.78 1.89
CA ASP A 62 -24.97 6.85 2.63
C ASP A 62 -26.32 6.35 3.17
N LEU A 63 -27.14 5.72 2.34
CA LEU A 63 -28.43 5.20 2.78
C LEU A 63 -28.30 3.88 3.55
N SER A 64 -27.49 2.93 3.08
CA SER A 64 -27.42 1.58 3.67
C SER A 64 -26.67 1.51 5.00
N GLN A 65 -25.66 2.37 5.20
CA GLN A 65 -24.81 2.36 6.40
C GLN A 65 -25.04 3.59 7.30
N HIS A 66 -25.38 4.74 6.71
CA HIS A 66 -25.52 5.99 7.45
C HIS A 66 -26.97 6.46 7.61
N GLN A 67 -27.93 5.85 6.91
CA GLN A 67 -29.35 6.26 6.87
C GLN A 67 -29.53 7.73 6.45
N GLU A 68 -28.63 8.23 5.60
CA GLU A 68 -28.63 9.60 5.11
C GLU A 68 -29.08 9.65 3.65
N SER A 69 -29.83 10.71 3.29
CA SER A 69 -30.22 11.00 1.90
C SER A 69 -30.26 12.51 1.68
N PHE A 70 -29.69 13.00 0.58
CA PHE A 70 -29.81 14.40 0.18
C PHE A 70 -31.23 14.67 -0.32
N ASN A 71 -32.04 15.37 0.48
CA ASN A 71 -33.29 16.01 0.04
C ASN A 71 -33.02 17.43 -0.46
#